data_AF-A0A497KYR0-F1
#
_entry.id   AF-A0A497KYR0-F1
#
_cell.length_a   1.000
_cell.length_b   1.000
_cell.length_c   1.000
_cell.angle_alpha   90.00
_cell.angle_beta   90.00
_cell.angle_gamma   90.00
#
_symmetry.space_group_name_H-M   'P 1'
#
loop_
_entity.id
_entity.type
_entity.pdbx_description
1 polymer ?
#
loop_
_entity_poly.entity_id
_entity_poly.type
_entity_poly.pdbx_seq_one_letter_code
_entity_poly.pdbx_strand_id
1 'polypeptide(L)'
;MRSLEAELKVGVGDYISALCHSVLRVEPYTSCWFGCAYCYARWERPVGSPRPKPWLPRALEKLWSKLPRGLRLLPFRLSTLVDPLQPLEEEHKMT
;
A
#
# COMPACT_ATOMS: atom_id res chain seq x y z
N MET A 1 4.45 16.22 4.96
CA MET A 1 3.25 15.37 5.17
C MET A 1 3.12 14.43 3.99
N ARG A 2 3.13 13.10 4.19
CA ARG A 2 2.75 12.17 3.12
C ARG A 2 1.23 12.29 2.95
N SER A 3 0.77 12.67 1.76
CA SER A 3 -0.67 12.77 1.49
C SER A 3 -1.26 11.36 1.55
N LEU A 4 -2.32 11.15 2.35
CA LEU A 4 -3.06 9.89 2.40
C LEU A 4 -3.49 9.45 1.00
N GLU A 5 -3.86 10.40 0.15
CA GLU A 5 -4.20 10.16 -1.26
C GLU A 5 -3.10 9.41 -2.03
N ALA A 6 -1.83 9.75 -1.80
CA ALA A 6 -0.70 9.09 -2.47
C ALA A 6 -0.49 7.65 -2.02
N GLU A 7 -0.83 7.32 -0.76
CA GLU A 7 -0.82 5.94 -0.27
C GLU A 7 -1.98 5.11 -0.83
N LEU A 8 -3.11 5.77 -1.14
CA LEU A 8 -4.31 5.08 -1.62
C LEU A 8 -4.35 4.84 -3.13
N LYS A 9 -3.56 5.55 -3.94
CA LYS A 9 -3.53 5.39 -5.39
C LYS A 9 -2.21 4.84 -5.93
N VAL A 10 -2.27 4.03 -6.96
CA VAL A 10 -1.13 3.80 -7.87
C VAL A 10 -1.30 4.76 -9.04
N GLY A 11 -0.41 5.74 -9.12
CA GLY A 11 -0.42 6.74 -10.19
C GLY A 11 -0.04 6.16 -11.54
N VAL A 12 -0.17 6.98 -12.57
CA VAL A 12 0.43 6.71 -13.88
C VAL A 12 1.94 6.86 -13.75
N GLY A 13 2.70 5.90 -14.28
CA GLY A 13 4.15 5.92 -14.29
C GLY A 13 4.69 5.18 -15.51
N ASP A 14 5.98 5.32 -15.78
CA ASP A 14 6.62 4.78 -16.98
C ASP A 14 6.73 3.24 -16.95
N TYR A 15 6.70 2.66 -15.75
CA TYR A 15 6.95 1.22 -15.51
C TYR A 15 5.69 0.42 -15.18
N ILE A 16 4.55 1.09 -14.98
CA ILE A 16 3.27 0.45 -14.66
C ILE A 16 2.32 0.67 -15.84
N SER A 17 1.78 -0.42 -16.38
CA SER A 17 0.77 -0.34 -17.43
C SER A 17 -0.37 0.59 -17.03
N ALA A 18 -0.85 1.40 -17.97
CA ALA A 18 -2.04 2.23 -17.78
C ALA A 18 -3.28 1.41 -17.40
N LEU A 19 -3.28 0.08 -17.60
CA LEU A 19 -4.35 -0.82 -17.18
C LEU A 19 -4.18 -1.36 -15.75
N CYS A 20 -3.00 -1.17 -15.14
CA CYS A 20 -2.68 -1.65 -13.79
C CYS A 20 -2.86 -0.59 -12.71
N HIS A 21 -3.35 0.61 -13.03
CA HIS A 21 -3.66 1.62 -12.02
C HIS A 21 -4.72 1.09 -11.04
N SER A 22 -4.45 1.24 -9.75
CA SER A 22 -5.46 1.03 -8.71
C SER A 22 -5.79 2.39 -8.13
N VAL A 23 -7.07 2.76 -8.15
CA VAL A 23 -7.52 3.96 -7.45
C VAL A 23 -7.45 3.75 -5.93
N LEU A 24 -7.64 2.51 -5.48
CA LEU A 24 -7.68 2.15 -4.06
C LEU A 24 -6.75 0.96 -3.78
N ARG A 25 -5.65 1.25 -3.09
CA ARG A 25 -4.67 0.30 -2.57
C ARG A 25 -4.29 0.66 -1.13
N VAL A 26 -3.72 -0.30 -0.41
CA VAL A 26 -3.14 -0.07 0.92
C VAL A 26 -1.86 -0.87 1.00
N GLU A 27 -0.74 -0.20 1.27
CA GLU A 27 0.57 -0.84 1.42
C GLU A 27 1.09 -0.59 2.84
N PRO A 28 0.99 -1.59 3.75
CA PRO A 28 1.33 -1.43 5.16
C PRO A 28 2.82 -1.22 5.40
N TYR A 29 3.66 -1.52 4.42
CA TYR A 29 5.12 -1.40 4.48
C TYR A 29 5.66 -0.42 3.45
N THR A 30 6.85 0.14 3.71
CA THR A 30 7.49 1.12 2.80
C THR A 30 8.17 0.50 1.59
N SER A 31 8.70 -0.71 1.71
CA SER A 31 9.35 -1.46 0.63
C SER A 31 9.14 -2.95 0.87
N CYS A 32 9.74 -3.80 0.03
CA CYS A 32 9.65 -5.25 0.14
C CYS A 32 11.00 -5.84 0.56
N TRP A 33 10.98 -6.80 1.48
CA TRP A 33 12.14 -7.61 1.86
C TRP A 33 12.67 -8.42 0.68
N PHE A 34 11.77 -8.84 -0.21
CA PHE A 34 12.10 -9.65 -1.36
C PHE A 34 12.71 -8.80 -2.49
N GLY A 35 14.02 -8.98 -2.71
CA GLY A 35 14.82 -8.29 -3.73
C GLY A 35 14.66 -8.86 -5.15
N CYS A 36 13.44 -9.24 -5.55
CA CYS A 36 13.22 -9.96 -6.80
C CYS A 36 13.67 -9.14 -8.03
N ALA A 37 14.50 -9.74 -8.88
CA ALA A 37 15.05 -9.08 -10.07
C ALA A 37 13.97 -8.58 -11.05
N TYR A 38 12.86 -9.32 -11.15
CA TYR A 38 11.71 -9.05 -12.02
C TYR A 38 10.66 -8.11 -11.41
N CYS A 39 10.85 -7.61 -10.19
CA CYS A 39 9.80 -6.85 -9.51
C CYS A 39 9.59 -5.48 -10.16
N TYR A 40 8.45 -5.28 -10.80
CA TYR A 40 8.10 -4.00 -11.45
C TYR A 40 8.07 -2.84 -10.44
N ALA A 41 7.62 -3.10 -9.20
CA ALA A 41 7.50 -2.09 -8.16
C ALA A 41 8.85 -1.57 -7.64
N ARG A 42 9.99 -2.15 -8.08
CA ARG A 42 11.33 -1.68 -7.70
C ARG A 42 11.60 -0.23 -8.09
N TRP A 43 10.95 0.24 -9.16
CA TRP A 43 11.13 1.59 -9.70
C TRP A 43 10.26 2.64 -8.97
N GLU A 44 9.20 2.19 -8.30
CA GLU A 44 8.20 3.06 -7.68
C GLU A 44 8.37 3.18 -6.16
N ARG A 45 9.12 2.26 -5.53
CA ARG A 45 9.27 2.19 -4.08
C ARG A 45 10.59 2.80 -3.60
N PRO A 46 10.62 3.36 -2.38
CA PRO A 46 11.86 3.78 -1.74
C PRO A 46 12.88 2.65 -1.65
N VAL A 47 14.16 2.98 -1.90
CA VAL A 47 15.28 2.07 -1.68
C VAL A 47 15.54 1.94 -0.18
N GLY A 48 15.77 0.72 0.30
CA GLY A 48 16.12 0.43 1.69
C GLY A 48 15.30 -0.68 2.32
N SER A 49 15.59 -0.97 3.59
CA SER A 49 14.88 -1.99 4.36
C SER A 49 13.40 -1.64 4.53
N PRO A 50 12.51 -2.65 4.48
CA PRO A 50 11.09 -2.45 4.71
C PRO A 50 10.86 -1.91 6.13
N ARG A 51 9.94 -0.95 6.26
CA ARG A 51 9.49 -0.39 7.53
C ARG A 51 7.97 -0.39 7.58
N PRO A 52 7.35 -0.68 8.72
CA PRO A 52 5.91 -0.61 8.88
C PRO A 52 5.42 0.84 8.80
N LYS A 53 4.16 1.03 8.38
CA LYS A 53 3.44 2.31 8.36
C LYS A 53 2.28 2.28 9.38
N PRO A 54 2.55 2.29 10.70
CA PRO A 54 1.51 2.20 11.74
C PRO A 54 0.47 3.34 11.70
N TRP A 55 0.82 4.45 11.07
CA TRP A 55 -0.08 5.59 10.88
C TRP A 55 -1.18 5.32 9.85
N LEU A 56 -0.95 4.42 8.88
CA LEU A 56 -1.86 4.20 7.76
C LEU A 56 -3.16 3.49 8.19
N PRO A 57 -3.13 2.38 8.97
CA PRO A 57 -4.36 1.79 9.52
C PRO A 57 -5.17 2.79 10.34
N ARG A 58 -4.51 3.58 11.22
CA ARG A 58 -5.17 4.61 12.03
C ARG A 58 -5.86 5.68 11.19
N ALA A 59 -5.23 6.09 10.08
CA ALA A 59 -5.81 7.05 9.15
C ALA A 59 -7.04 6.45 8.44
N LEU A 60 -6.99 5.17 8.06
CA LEU A 60 -8.10 4.45 7.44
C LEU A 60 -9.27 4.23 8.41
N GLU A 61 -9.01 3.86 9.66
CA GLU A 61 -10.06 3.77 10.70
C GLU A 61 -10.77 5.11 10.92
N LYS A 62 -10.00 6.20 10.96
CA LYS A 62 -10.57 7.56 11.05
C LYS A 62 -11.37 7.95 9.81
N LEU A 63 -11.02 7.42 8.63
CA LEU A 63 -11.79 7.63 7.41
C LEU A 63 -13.08 6.81 7.45
N TRP A 64 -13.01 5.52 7.76
CA TRP A 64 -14.16 4.61 7.81
C TRP A 64 -15.18 5.01 8.88
N SER A 65 -14.75 5.49 10.04
CA SER A 65 -15.66 5.99 11.09
C SER A 65 -16.53 7.17 10.65
N LYS A 66 -16.15 7.88 9.58
CA LYS A 66 -16.90 9.00 9.00
C LYS A 66 -17.81 8.59 7.84
N LEU A 67 -17.70 7.35 7.35
CA LEU A 67 -18.51 6.89 6.23
C LEU A 67 -19.93 6.53 6.70
N PRO A 68 -20.95 6.80 5.87
CA PRO A 68 -22.32 6.41 6.19
C PRO A 68 -22.43 4.87 6.27
N ARG A 69 -23.23 4.39 7.22
CA ARG A 69 -23.54 2.96 7.34
C ARG A 69 -24.25 2.50 6.06
N GLY A 70 -23.89 1.32 5.56
CA GLY A 70 -24.45 0.76 4.33
C GLY A 70 -23.78 1.20 3.04
N LEU A 71 -22.73 2.05 3.10
CA LEU A 71 -21.90 2.32 1.94
C LEU A 71 -21.15 1.05 1.52
N ARG A 72 -21.37 0.60 0.28
CA ARG A 72 -20.59 -0.49 -0.30
C ARG A 72 -19.18 0.02 -0.58
N LEU A 73 -18.23 -0.37 0.28
CA LEU A 73 -16.83 -0.04 0.08
C LEU A 73 -16.29 -0.79 -1.14
N LEU A 74 -15.58 -0.05 -2.00
CA LEU A 74 -14.75 -0.67 -3.02
C LEU A 74 -13.59 -1.40 -2.34
N PRO A 75 -13.23 -2.61 -2.80
CA PRO A 75 -12.13 -3.35 -2.21
C PRO A 75 -10.82 -2.59 -2.42
N PHE A 76 -10.04 -2.44 -1.34
CA PHE A 76 -8.68 -1.91 -1.42
C PHE A 76 -7.74 -3.07 -1.74
N ARG A 77 -6.92 -2.92 -2.77
CA ARG A 77 -5.91 -3.93 -3.10
C ARG A 77 -4.76 -3.86 -2.10
N LEU A 78 -4.45 -4.99 -1.50
CA LEU A 78 -3.16 -5.25 -0.86
C LEU A 78 -2.20 -5.82 -1.92
N SER A 79 -0.91 -5.84 -1.63
CA SER A 79 0.09 -6.50 -2.47
C SER A 79 0.29 -5.87 -3.84
N THR A 80 0.04 -4.57 -4.01
CA THR A 80 0.24 -3.93 -5.31
C THR A 80 1.72 -3.59 -5.51
N LEU A 81 2.33 -2.82 -4.61
CA LEU A 81 3.76 -2.47 -4.74
C LEU A 81 4.68 -3.21 -3.76
N VAL A 82 4.10 -3.78 -2.70
CA VAL A 82 4.84 -4.33 -1.59
C VAL A 82 4.16 -5.62 -1.13
N ASP A 83 4.93 -6.65 -0.79
CA ASP A 83 4.36 -7.87 -0.22
C ASP A 83 3.88 -7.57 1.22
N PRO A 84 2.63 -7.91 1.61
CA PRO A 84 2.16 -7.69 2.98
C PRO A 84 2.67 -8.75 3.96
N LEU A 85 3.00 -9.95 3.49
CA LEU A 85 3.39 -11.11 4.30
C LEU A 85 4.91 -11.28 4.34
N GLN A 86 5.62 -10.17 4.56
CA GLN A 86 7.07 -10.18 4.75
C GLN A 86 7.44 -10.70 6.13
N PRO A 87 8.72 -11.05 6.40
CA PRO A 87 9.15 -11.45 7.74
C PRO A 87 8.77 -10.45 8.86
N LEU A 88 8.71 -9.14 8.56
CA LEU A 88 8.31 -8.11 9.51
C LEU A 88 6.83 -8.24 9.97
N GLU A 89 5.99 -8.92 9.21
CA GLU A 89 4.57 -9.07 9.54
C GLU A 89 4.36 -9.93 10.80
N GLU A 90 5.27 -10.87 11.07
CA GLU A 90 5.24 -11.68 12.29
C GLU A 90 5.32 -10.81 13.56
N GLU A 91 6.12 -9.74 13.51
CA GLU A 91 6.31 -8.79 14.61
C GLU A 91 5.22 -7.71 14.63
N HIS A 92 4.92 -7.11 13.47
CA HIS A 92 4.13 -5.88 13.41
C HIS A 92 2.63 -6.07 13.17
N LYS A 93 2.20 -7.22 12.62
CA LYS A 93 0.78 -7.58 12.43
C LYS A 93 -0.06 -6.46 11.82
N MET A 94 0.42 -5.95 10.68
CA MET A 94 -0.16 -4.80 10.00
C MET A 94 -1.30 -5.19 9.05
N THR A 95 -1.49 -6.49 8.79
CA THR A 95 -2.54 -7.04 7.92
C THR A 95 -3.38 -8.12 8.60
#